data_AF-A0A1I4HTY7-F1
#
_entry.id   AF-A0A1I4HTY7-F1
#
_cell.length_a   1.000
_cell.length_b   1.000
_cell.length_c   1.000
_cell.angle_alpha   90.00
_cell.angle_beta   90.00
_cell.angle_gamma   90.00
#
_symmetry.space_group_name_H-M   'P 1'
#
loop_
_entity.id
_entity.type
_entity.pdbx_description
1 polymer ?
#
loop_
_entity_poly.entity_id
_entity_poly.type
_entity_poly.pdbx_seq_one_letter_code
_entity_poly.pdbx_strand_id
1 'polypeptide(L)'
;MRVYDLDSETGSIYTSPQNFGLFADYSLAAILCYRLVESKRVPFLREQVQSIVKEFQQFEIPHSNLWYPAHQGLCDEILGDVVIYSGESGAIEHYDAAFKIYENTENHLGWQSEFEFDFLIQPPVSLADQVGVELTQRKREEVTRTDLCSRISWKKEYLSEIIRDTLAQGEIKRGIF
;
A
#
# COMPACT_ATOMS: atom_id res chain seq x y z
N MET A 1 1.32 17.92 3.38
CA MET A 1 0.10 17.49 2.69
C MET A 1 -0.97 17.31 3.75
N ARG A 2 -2.13 17.96 3.64
CA ARG A 2 -3.27 17.60 4.49
C ARG A 2 -3.89 16.36 3.84
N VAL A 3 -3.91 15.23 4.55
CA VAL A 3 -4.59 14.01 4.10
C VAL A 3 -6.12 14.20 4.14
N TYR A 4 -6.54 15.15 4.96
CA TYR A 4 -7.92 15.43 5.33
C TYR A 4 -8.36 16.77 4.74
N ASP A 5 -9.48 16.77 4.02
CA ASP A 5 -10.27 17.97 3.76
C ASP A 5 -11.44 18.02 4.74
N LEU A 6 -11.72 19.21 5.25
CA LEU A 6 -12.95 19.46 5.98
C LEU A 6 -14.04 19.66 4.93
N ASP A 7 -15.01 18.74 4.89
CA ASP A 7 -16.25 19.00 4.20
C ASP A 7 -16.91 20.22 4.87
N SER A 8 -17.00 21.32 4.11
CA SER A 8 -17.56 22.58 4.60
C SER A 8 -19.05 22.49 4.95
N GLU A 9 -19.77 21.49 4.44
CA GLU A 9 -21.21 21.31 4.68
C GLU A 9 -21.48 20.43 5.89
N THR A 10 -20.66 19.39 6.11
CA THR A 10 -20.88 18.43 7.21
C THR A 10 -19.93 18.61 8.39
N GLY A 11 -18.84 19.37 8.23
CA GLY A 11 -17.76 19.45 9.21
C GLY A 11 -16.99 18.14 9.38
N SER A 12 -17.25 17.14 8.52
CA SER A 12 -16.58 15.86 8.55
C SER A 12 -15.21 15.93 7.89
N ILE A 13 -14.28 15.14 8.42
CA ILE A 13 -12.97 14.94 7.82
C ILE A 13 -13.17 13.91 6.71
N TYR A 14 -13.07 14.34 5.45
CA TYR A 14 -13.10 13.46 4.28
C TYR A 14 -11.70 13.37 3.70
N THR A 15 -11.16 12.16 3.64
CA THR A 15 -9.98 11.86 2.84
C THR A 15 -10.47 11.29 1.53
N SER A 16 -10.19 11.96 0.41
CA SER A 16 -10.48 11.32 -0.87
C SER A 16 -9.64 10.04 -1.00
N PRO A 17 -10.19 8.94 -1.52
CA PRO A 17 -9.43 7.71 -1.69
C PRO A 17 -8.13 7.94 -2.49
N GLN A 18 -8.18 8.77 -3.52
CA GLN A 18 -6.99 9.22 -4.25
C GLN A 18 -5.90 9.84 -3.35
N ASN A 19 -6.27 10.72 -2.41
CA ASN A 19 -5.31 11.33 -1.47
C ASN A 19 -4.72 10.28 -0.51
N PHE A 20 -5.50 9.27 -0.14
CA PHE A 20 -5.03 8.16 0.68
C PHE A 20 -4.00 7.31 -0.07
N GLY A 21 -4.27 6.96 -1.33
CA GLY A 21 -3.32 6.27 -2.21
C GLY A 21 -1.99 7.01 -2.35
N LEU A 22 -2.05 8.31 -2.68
CA LEU A 22 -0.85 9.16 -2.78
C LEU A 22 -0.11 9.28 -1.45
N PHE A 23 -0.83 9.39 -0.33
CA PHE A 23 -0.23 9.40 0.99
C PHE A 23 0.55 8.11 1.27
N ALA A 24 -0.04 6.94 0.98
CA ALA A 24 0.59 5.66 1.22
C ALA A 24 1.84 5.50 0.34
N ASP A 25 1.74 5.80 -0.95
CA ASP A 25 2.85 5.73 -1.89
C ASP A 25 4.04 6.60 -1.47
N TYR A 26 3.81 7.91 -1.23
CA TYR A 26 4.87 8.82 -0.77
C TYR A 26 5.46 8.42 0.58
N SER A 27 4.64 7.86 1.47
CA SER A 27 5.12 7.42 2.78
C SER A 27 6.02 6.20 2.65
N LEU A 28 5.64 5.21 1.84
CA LEU A 28 6.46 4.03 1.54
C LEU A 28 7.77 4.43 0.86
N ALA A 29 7.72 5.32 -0.14
CA ALA A 29 8.88 5.89 -0.81
C ALA A 29 9.84 6.55 0.20
N ALA A 30 9.30 7.37 1.10
CA ALA A 30 10.08 8.05 2.13
C ALA A 30 10.70 7.08 3.15
N ILE A 31 9.97 6.04 3.57
CA ILE A 31 10.51 4.99 4.44
C ILE A 31 11.70 4.31 3.76
N LEU A 32 11.56 3.92 2.50
CA LEU A 32 12.61 3.26 1.73
C LEU A 32 13.84 4.16 1.55
N CYS A 33 13.63 5.42 1.18
CA CYS A 33 14.71 6.41 1.06
C CYS A 33 15.44 6.62 2.39
N TYR A 34 14.71 6.69 3.50
CA TYR A 34 15.33 6.82 4.83
C TYR A 34 16.11 5.58 5.23
N ARG A 35 15.70 4.38 4.82
CA ARG A 35 16.48 3.16 5.04
C ARG A 35 17.78 3.15 4.25
N LEU A 36 17.76 3.61 2.99
CA LEU A 36 18.98 3.70 2.17
C LEU A 36 20.08 4.56 2.78
N VAL A 37 19.69 5.60 3.52
CA VAL A 37 20.62 6.51 4.20
C VAL A 37 20.75 6.24 5.71
N GLU A 38 20.30 5.07 6.17
CA GLU A 38 20.36 4.63 7.57
C GLU A 38 19.79 5.66 8.57
N SER A 39 18.72 6.36 8.16
CA SER A 39 18.11 7.43 8.95
C SER A 39 17.33 6.91 10.14
N LYS A 40 17.52 7.55 11.29
CA LYS A 40 16.74 7.32 12.52
C LYS A 40 15.26 7.74 12.41
N ARG A 41 14.83 8.28 11.26
CA ARG A 41 13.43 8.69 11.03
C ARG A 41 12.49 7.55 10.66
N VAL A 42 13.02 6.37 10.32
CA VAL A 42 12.19 5.21 9.91
C VAL A 42 11.14 4.83 10.96
N PRO A 43 11.46 4.66 12.26
CA PRO A 43 10.46 4.28 13.26
C PRO A 43 9.34 5.32 13.42
N PHE A 44 9.71 6.60 13.42
CA PHE A 44 8.76 7.71 13.51
C PHE A 44 7.80 7.74 12.32
N LEU A 45 8.32 7.63 11.10
CA LEU A 45 7.49 7.65 9.90
C LEU A 45 6.56 6.42 9.84
N ARG A 46 7.08 5.24 10.19
CA ARG A 46 6.27 4.02 10.33
C ARG A 46 5.10 4.23 11.29
N GLU A 47 5.36 4.76 12.49
CA GLU A 47 4.33 5.00 13.51
C GLU A 47 3.28 6.02 13.02
N GLN A 48 3.70 7.08 12.32
CA GLN A 48 2.78 8.04 11.72
C GLN A 48 1.87 7.39 10.68
N VAL A 49 2.43 6.58 9.78
CA VAL A 49 1.64 5.90 8.74
C VAL A 49 0.66 4.92 9.36
N GLN A 50 1.12 4.11 10.32
CA GLN A 50 0.26 3.18 11.04
C GLN A 50 -0.86 3.91 11.79
N SER A 51 -0.60 5.08 12.38
CA SER A 51 -1.64 5.90 13.02
C SER A 51 -2.67 6.38 12.01
N ILE A 52 -2.24 6.95 10.88
CA ILE A 52 -3.13 7.49 9.85
C ILE A 52 -3.97 6.39 9.21
N VAL A 53 -3.38 5.22 8.90
CA VAL A 53 -4.14 4.09 8.35
C VAL A 53 -5.17 3.57 9.35
N LYS A 54 -4.83 3.49 10.65
CA LYS A 54 -5.79 3.12 11.70
C LYS A 54 -6.88 4.15 11.89
N GLU A 55 -6.56 5.44 11.78
CA GLU A 55 -7.55 6.52 11.77
C GLU A 55 -8.49 6.36 10.57
N PHE A 56 -7.96 6.10 9.38
CA PHE A 56 -8.76 5.87 8.17
C PHE A 56 -9.72 4.68 8.36
N GLN A 57 -9.24 3.56 8.91
CA GLN A 57 -10.09 2.43 9.31
C GLN A 57 -11.17 2.80 10.34
N GLN A 58 -10.99 3.84 11.15
CA GLN A 58 -11.94 4.23 12.19
C GLN A 58 -12.94 5.32 11.74
N PHE A 59 -12.53 6.23 10.87
CA PHE A 59 -13.33 7.39 10.46
C PHE A 59 -14.28 7.12 9.28
N GLU A 60 -14.16 5.98 8.59
CA GLU A 60 -15.00 5.64 7.43
C GLU A 60 -16.44 5.17 7.73
N ILE A 61 -17.03 5.38 8.92
CA ILE A 61 -18.48 5.18 9.17
C ILE A 61 -19.00 6.23 10.18
N PRO A 62 -20.04 7.09 9.90
CA PRO A 62 -21.36 6.72 9.38
C PRO A 62 -22.08 7.74 8.44
N HIS A 63 -21.42 8.60 7.67
CA HIS A 63 -22.15 9.59 6.84
C HIS A 63 -22.50 9.13 5.42
N SER A 64 -21.96 7.99 4.98
CA SER A 64 -22.48 7.25 3.83
C SER A 64 -22.40 5.75 4.14
N ASN A 65 -23.44 4.99 3.85
CA ASN A 65 -23.53 3.53 4.09
C ASN A 65 -22.58 2.71 3.19
N LEU A 66 -21.37 3.17 2.93
CA LEU A 66 -20.50 2.64 1.88
C LEU A 66 -19.07 2.49 2.39
N TRP A 67 -18.88 1.75 3.50
CA TRP A 67 -17.57 1.15 3.68
C TRP A 67 -17.50 -0.08 2.78
N TYR A 68 -16.77 0.06 1.69
CA TYR A 68 -16.53 -1.05 0.78
C TYR A 68 -15.44 -1.94 1.36
N PRO A 69 -15.67 -3.26 1.49
CA PRO A 69 -14.68 -4.20 2.02
C PRO A 69 -13.28 -4.01 1.41
N ALA A 70 -13.20 -3.68 0.12
CA ALA A 70 -11.93 -3.43 -0.55
C ALA A 70 -11.03 -2.38 0.14
N HIS A 71 -11.58 -1.26 0.65
CA HIS A 71 -10.77 -0.22 1.30
C HIS A 71 -10.22 -0.66 2.66
N GLN A 72 -10.96 -1.51 3.39
CA GLN A 72 -10.42 -2.16 4.59
C GLN A 72 -9.27 -3.12 4.21
N GLY A 73 -9.43 -3.88 3.13
CA GLY A 73 -8.36 -4.74 2.60
C GLY A 73 -7.12 -3.93 2.17
N LEU A 74 -7.33 -2.74 1.58
CA LEU A 74 -6.28 -1.81 1.21
C LEU A 74 -5.52 -1.29 2.43
N CYS A 75 -6.23 -0.95 3.51
CA CYS A 75 -5.59 -0.53 4.76
C CYS A 75 -4.68 -1.62 5.32
N ASP A 76 -5.16 -2.87 5.36
CA ASP A 76 -4.35 -4.00 5.80
C ASP A 76 -3.17 -4.26 4.84
N GLU A 77 -3.35 -4.12 3.53
CA GLU A 77 -2.26 -4.17 2.54
C GLU A 77 -1.17 -3.14 2.83
N ILE A 78 -1.54 -1.87 3.06
CA ILE A 78 -0.61 -0.79 3.40
C ILE A 78 0.13 -1.08 4.70
N LEU A 79 -0.55 -1.60 5.71
CA LEU A 79 0.10 -1.95 6.98
C LEU A 79 1.15 -3.06 6.78
N GLY A 80 0.84 -4.06 5.97
CA GLY A 80 1.80 -5.09 5.55
C GLY A 80 3.01 -4.49 4.82
N ASP A 81 2.76 -3.61 3.85
CA ASP A 81 3.80 -2.92 3.10
C ASP A 81 4.69 -2.07 4.02
N VAL A 82 4.12 -1.30 4.94
CA VAL A 82 4.87 -0.48 5.91
C VAL A 82 5.78 -1.34 6.79
N VAL A 83 5.32 -2.52 7.23
CA VAL A 83 6.13 -3.45 8.02
C VAL A 83 7.34 -3.93 7.21
N ILE A 84 7.15 -4.35 5.96
CA ILE A 84 8.26 -4.77 5.09
C ILE A 84 9.21 -3.60 4.79
N TYR A 85 8.66 -2.46 4.38
CA TYR A 85 9.44 -1.29 4.00
C TYR A 85 10.24 -0.77 5.18
N SER A 86 9.74 -0.84 6.42
CA SER A 86 10.47 -0.44 7.62
C SER A 86 11.49 -1.47 8.12
N GLY A 87 11.46 -2.71 7.60
CA GLY A 87 12.37 -3.79 7.98
C GLY A 87 11.96 -4.54 9.24
N GLU A 88 10.67 -4.51 9.57
CA GLU A 88 10.09 -5.16 10.74
C GLU A 88 9.51 -6.54 10.38
N SER A 89 9.25 -7.36 11.40
CA SER A 89 8.54 -8.64 11.26
C SER A 89 7.04 -8.48 11.45
N GLY A 90 6.24 -9.41 10.89
CA GLY A 90 4.78 -9.47 11.13
C GLY A 90 3.90 -9.02 9.97
N ALA A 91 4.47 -8.71 8.79
CA ALA A 91 3.69 -8.27 7.62
C ALA A 91 2.67 -9.33 7.14
N ILE A 92 2.95 -10.62 7.41
CA ILE A 92 2.11 -11.75 6.99
C ILE A 92 0.71 -11.64 7.59
N GLU A 93 0.57 -11.23 8.85
CA GLU A 93 -0.74 -11.13 9.51
C GLU A 93 -1.64 -10.09 8.82
N HIS A 94 -1.04 -8.97 8.42
CA HIS A 94 -1.72 -7.92 7.66
C HIS A 94 -2.12 -8.40 6.27
N TYR A 95 -1.23 -9.10 5.56
CA TYR A 95 -1.58 -9.64 4.26
C TYR A 95 -2.61 -10.76 4.32
N ASP A 96 -2.63 -11.58 5.37
CA ASP A 96 -3.68 -12.57 5.58
C ASP A 96 -5.05 -11.90 5.80
N ALA A 97 -5.08 -10.79 6.55
CA ALA A 97 -6.28 -10.00 6.72
C ALA A 97 -6.75 -9.39 5.38
N ALA A 98 -5.86 -8.72 4.64
CA ALA A 98 -6.16 -8.14 3.34
C ALA A 98 -6.67 -9.19 2.34
N PHE A 99 -6.01 -10.35 2.26
CA PHE A 99 -6.41 -11.46 1.39
C PHE A 99 -7.83 -11.93 1.71
N LYS A 100 -8.14 -12.15 3.00
CA LYS A 100 -9.47 -12.60 3.42
C LYS A 100 -10.55 -11.58 3.05
N ILE A 101 -10.25 -10.30 3.11
CA ILE A 101 -11.19 -9.24 2.75
C ILE A 101 -11.40 -9.21 1.23
N TYR A 102 -10.32 -9.26 0.45
CA TYR A 102 -10.38 -9.29 -1.01
C TYR A 102 -11.06 -10.54 -1.55
N GLU A 103 -10.89 -11.70 -0.92
CA GLU A 103 -11.58 -12.93 -1.30
C GLU A 103 -13.11 -12.78 -1.27
N ASN A 104 -13.62 -11.90 -0.39
CA ASN A 104 -15.04 -11.64 -0.23
C ASN A 104 -15.50 -10.34 -0.92
N THR A 105 -14.62 -9.69 -1.67
CA THR A 105 -14.92 -8.41 -2.32
C THR A 105 -15.57 -8.64 -3.67
N GLU A 106 -16.75 -8.06 -3.89
CA GLU A 106 -17.39 -8.08 -5.20
C GLU A 106 -16.67 -7.15 -6.19
N ASN A 107 -16.64 -7.50 -7.48
CA ASN A 107 -16.11 -6.65 -8.57
C ASN A 107 -14.60 -6.26 -8.42
N HIS A 108 -13.70 -7.25 -8.37
CA HIS A 108 -12.24 -7.03 -8.26
C HIS A 108 -11.67 -6.04 -9.29
N LEU A 109 -12.19 -6.05 -10.52
CA LEU A 109 -11.73 -5.15 -11.59
C LEU A 109 -12.10 -3.69 -11.31
N GLY A 110 -13.28 -3.44 -10.75
CA GLY A 110 -13.70 -2.10 -10.34
C GLY A 110 -12.75 -1.52 -9.31
N TRP A 111 -12.49 -2.26 -8.24
CA TRP A 111 -11.57 -1.83 -7.17
C TRP A 111 -10.14 -1.60 -7.68
N GLN A 112 -9.63 -2.48 -8.53
CA GLN A 112 -8.29 -2.29 -9.09
C GLN A 112 -8.15 -1.09 -10.03
N SER A 113 -9.26 -0.60 -10.57
CA SER A 113 -9.27 0.61 -11.38
C SER A 113 -9.31 1.89 -10.53
N GLU A 114 -9.53 1.79 -9.23
CA GLU A 114 -9.49 2.93 -8.31
C GLU A 114 -8.04 3.37 -8.04
N PHE A 115 -7.84 4.69 -7.92
CA PHE A 115 -6.52 5.31 -7.92
C PHE A 115 -5.65 4.80 -6.77
N GLU A 116 -6.21 4.65 -5.59
CA GLU A 116 -5.52 4.19 -4.39
C GLU A 116 -4.99 2.77 -4.48
N PHE A 117 -5.64 1.91 -5.25
CA PHE A 117 -5.14 0.55 -5.52
C PHE A 117 -4.02 0.56 -6.53
N ASP A 118 -4.06 1.45 -7.54
CA ASP A 118 -3.00 1.54 -8.55
C ASP A 118 -1.69 2.06 -7.94
N PHE A 119 -1.76 3.13 -7.13
CA PHE A 119 -0.59 3.70 -6.44
C PHE A 119 0.17 2.69 -5.57
N LEU A 120 -0.51 1.68 -5.01
CA LEU A 120 0.14 0.70 -4.14
C LEU A 120 0.82 -0.47 -4.84
N ILE A 121 0.51 -0.74 -6.11
CA ILE A 121 1.07 -1.90 -6.80
C ILE A 121 2.15 -1.52 -7.81
N GLN A 122 2.07 -0.33 -8.41
CA GLN A 122 3.07 0.11 -9.39
C GLN A 122 4.50 0.19 -8.83
N PRO A 123 4.75 0.76 -7.63
CA PRO A 123 6.10 0.84 -7.10
C PRO A 123 6.71 -0.53 -6.78
N PRO A 124 6.02 -1.45 -6.05
CA PRO A 124 6.52 -2.81 -5.85
C PRO A 124 6.89 -3.55 -7.14
N VAL A 125 6.04 -3.46 -8.17
CA VAL A 125 6.28 -4.10 -9.47
C VAL A 125 7.49 -3.47 -10.18
N SER A 126 7.62 -2.15 -10.11
CA SER A 126 8.77 -1.43 -10.69
C SER A 126 10.08 -1.73 -9.96
N LEU A 127 10.03 -1.90 -8.63
CA LEU A 127 11.16 -2.34 -7.83
C LEU A 127 11.55 -3.78 -8.17
N ALA A 128 10.58 -4.67 -8.38
CA ALA A 128 10.82 -6.05 -8.84
C ALA A 128 11.63 -6.07 -10.15
N ASP A 129 11.23 -5.23 -11.12
CA ASP A 129 11.96 -5.06 -12.38
C ASP A 129 13.38 -4.51 -12.18
N GLN A 130 13.56 -3.60 -11.22
CA GLN A 130 14.88 -3.07 -10.89
C GLN A 130 15.82 -4.15 -10.33
N VAL A 131 15.32 -5.04 -9.47
CA VAL A 131 16.13 -6.08 -8.82
C VAL A 131 16.20 -7.39 -9.60
N GLY A 132 15.55 -7.47 -10.77
CA GLY A 132 15.58 -8.65 -11.64
C GLY A 132 14.63 -9.77 -11.25
N VAL A 133 13.60 -9.47 -10.44
CA VAL A 133 12.49 -10.39 -10.17
C VAL A 133 11.52 -10.32 -11.37
N GLU A 134 11.79 -11.16 -12.37
CA GLU A 134 11.01 -11.16 -13.61
C GLU A 134 9.59 -11.70 -13.40
N LEU A 135 8.61 -10.81 -13.53
CA LEU A 135 7.21 -11.18 -13.67
C LEU A 135 6.90 -11.51 -15.12
N THR A 136 6.39 -12.71 -15.38
CA THR A 136 5.75 -13.00 -16.68
C THR A 136 4.66 -11.95 -16.95
N GLN A 137 4.44 -11.60 -18.23
CA GLN A 137 3.39 -10.62 -18.59
C GLN A 137 2.03 -11.00 -17.98
N ARG A 138 1.68 -12.29 -18.04
CA ARG A 138 0.44 -12.81 -17.44
C ARG A 138 0.38 -12.53 -15.94
N LYS A 139 1.45 -12.82 -15.18
CA LYS A 139 1.45 -12.59 -13.73
C LYS A 139 1.42 -11.09 -13.41
N ARG A 140 2.08 -10.25 -14.20
CA ARG A 140 2.00 -8.80 -14.06
C ARG A 140 0.57 -8.30 -14.24
N GLU A 141 -0.11 -8.72 -15.30
CA GLU A 141 -1.53 -8.37 -15.54
C GLU A 141 -2.44 -8.88 -14.41
N GLU A 142 -2.15 -10.08 -13.90
CA GLU A 142 -2.89 -10.70 -12.80
C GLU A 142 -2.80 -9.84 -11.52
N VAL A 143 -1.58 -9.47 -11.09
CA VAL A 143 -1.36 -8.75 -9.82
C VAL A 143 -1.69 -7.25 -9.90
N THR A 144 -1.59 -6.65 -11.09
CA THR A 144 -1.81 -5.20 -11.26
C THR A 144 -3.25 -4.85 -11.61
N ARG A 145 -3.97 -5.70 -12.35
CA ARG A 145 -5.25 -5.31 -12.98
C ARG A 145 -6.38 -6.29 -12.81
N THR A 146 -6.11 -7.56 -12.48
CA THR A 146 -7.10 -8.62 -12.65
C THR A 146 -7.56 -9.24 -11.34
N ASP A 147 -6.64 -9.44 -10.39
CA ASP A 147 -6.99 -10.07 -9.11
C ASP A 147 -6.22 -9.51 -7.89
N LEU A 148 -6.99 -8.90 -6.97
CA LEU A 148 -6.51 -8.42 -5.68
C LEU A 148 -5.94 -9.54 -4.78
N CYS A 149 -6.48 -10.75 -4.82
CA CYS A 149 -5.96 -11.88 -4.05
C CYS A 149 -4.59 -12.33 -4.56
N SER A 150 -4.43 -12.39 -5.88
CA SER A 150 -3.14 -12.65 -6.52
C SER A 150 -2.11 -11.57 -6.23
N ARG A 151 -2.53 -10.30 -6.18
CA ARG A 151 -1.67 -9.18 -5.75
C ARG A 151 -1.11 -9.41 -4.35
N ILE A 152 -1.97 -9.69 -3.38
CA ILE A 152 -1.56 -9.93 -2.00
C ILE A 152 -0.66 -11.16 -1.90
N SER A 153 -1.02 -12.25 -2.58
CA SER A 153 -0.21 -13.47 -2.59
C SER A 153 1.19 -13.21 -3.16
N TRP A 154 1.30 -12.41 -4.22
CA TRP A 154 2.58 -12.00 -4.77
C TRP A 154 3.37 -11.12 -3.80
N LYS A 155 2.75 -10.12 -3.16
CA LYS A 155 3.43 -9.29 -2.14
C LYS A 155 3.96 -10.13 -0.98
N LYS A 156 3.15 -11.06 -0.46
CA LYS A 156 3.56 -12.00 0.60
C LYS A 156 4.79 -12.81 0.24
N GLU A 157 4.86 -13.28 -1.01
CA GLU A 157 5.93 -14.15 -1.48
C GLU A 157 7.21 -13.36 -1.81
N TYR A 158 7.10 -12.21 -2.47
CA TYR A 158 8.25 -11.56 -3.11
C TYR A 158 8.66 -10.22 -2.50
N LEU A 159 7.77 -9.47 -1.84
CA LEU A 159 8.04 -8.07 -1.52
C LEU A 159 9.22 -7.90 -0.54
N SER A 160 9.34 -8.79 0.44
CA SER A 160 10.46 -8.75 1.39
C SER A 160 11.83 -8.90 0.70
N GLU A 161 11.91 -9.80 -0.28
CA GLU A 161 13.11 -10.01 -1.09
C GLU A 161 13.39 -8.80 -1.99
N ILE A 162 12.36 -8.28 -2.67
CA ILE A 162 12.48 -7.10 -3.54
C ILE A 162 13.03 -5.90 -2.76
N ILE A 163 12.49 -5.62 -1.57
CA ILE A 163 12.95 -4.50 -0.74
C ILE A 163 14.38 -4.72 -0.23
N ARG A 164 14.72 -5.93 0.21
CA ARG A 164 16.08 -6.28 0.63
C ARG A 164 17.08 -6.04 -0.51
N ASP A 165 16.76 -6.51 -1.71
CA ASP A 165 17.68 -6.45 -2.85
C ASP A 165 17.78 -5.01 -3.38
N THR A 166 16.69 -4.22 -3.33
CA THR A 166 16.71 -2.79 -3.64
C THR A 166 17.66 -2.05 -2.69
N LEU A 167 17.57 -2.31 -1.39
CA LEU A 167 18.47 -1.70 -0.40
C LEU A 167 19.92 -2.13 -0.61
N ALA A 168 20.16 -3.38 -1.00
CA ALA A 168 21.51 -3.89 -1.30
C ALA A 168 22.14 -3.23 -2.53
N GLN A 169 21.34 -2.82 -3.53
CA GLN A 169 21.83 -2.03 -4.67
C GLN A 169 22.23 -0.60 -4.27
N GLY A 170 21.66 -0.07 -3.19
CA GLY A 170 21.99 1.26 -2.67
C GLY A 170 21.41 2.43 -3.47
N GLU A 171 20.57 2.17 -4.48
CA GLU A 171 19.91 3.19 -5.29
C GLU A 171 18.49 2.78 -5.71
N ILE A 172 17.65 3.76 -6.05
CA ILE A 172 16.30 3.57 -6.61
C ILE A 172 16.28 4.28 -7.97
N LYS A 173 15.87 3.56 -9.02
CA LYS A 173 15.78 4.14 -10.37
C LYS A 173 14.73 5.25 -10.41
N ARG A 174 14.97 6.26 -11.26
CA ARG A 174 14.02 7.36 -11.47
C ARG A 174 12.70 6.83 -12.06
N GLY A 175 11.58 7.35 -11.56
CA GLY A 175 10.23 7.05 -12.07
C GLY A 175 9.54 5.85 -11.42
N ILE A 176 10.02 5.38 -10.27
CA ILE A 176 9.38 4.30 -9.49
C ILE A 176 8.25 4.82 -8.59
N PHE A 177 8.38 6.05 -8.10
CA PHE A 177 7.45 6.78 -7.24
C PHE A 177 7.15 8.15 -7.86
#